data_AF-A0A0W8FB88-F1
#
_entry.id   AF-A0A0W8FB88-F1
#
_cell.length_a   1.000
_cell.length_b   1.000
_cell.length_c   1.000
_cell.angle_alpha   90.00
_cell.angle_beta   90.00
_cell.angle_gamma   90.00
#
_symmetry.space_group_name_H-M   'P 1'
#
loop_
_entity.id
_entity.type
_entity.pdbx_description
1 polymer ?
#
loop_
_entity_poly.entity_id
_entity_poly.type
_entity_poly.pdbx_seq_one_letter_code
_entity_poly.pdbx_strand_id
1 'polypeptide(L)'
;MRTSYALLLRLIHDPGYDLSKASIEYLDRGASGDISLVKGEDIISLESGIMEIRSDLKTKFIPIHRIRRISYQGEPLWEKRDAENFGAKEKTAKANADLLTQ
;
A
#
# COMPACT_ATOMS: atom_id res chain seq x y z
N MET A 1 -17.68 -5.76 -6.05
CA MET A 1 -16.45 -5.46 -5.28
C MET A 1 -15.72 -4.33 -5.97
N ARG A 2 -15.29 -3.29 -5.22
CA ARG A 2 -14.44 -2.24 -5.79
C ARG A 2 -13.06 -2.83 -6.09
N THR A 3 -12.52 -2.55 -7.27
CA THR A 3 -11.14 -2.88 -7.61
C THR A 3 -10.20 -1.92 -6.90
N SER A 4 -8.93 -2.32 -6.72
CA SER A 4 -7.89 -1.43 -6.19
C SER A 4 -7.81 -0.12 -6.99
N TYR A 5 -7.92 -0.21 -8.32
CA TYR A 5 -7.92 0.95 -9.22
C TYR A 5 -9.06 1.94 -8.93
N ALA A 6 -10.31 1.44 -8.85
CA ALA A 6 -11.45 2.30 -8.59
C ALA A 6 -11.40 2.96 -7.20
N LEU A 7 -10.82 2.27 -6.21
CA LEU A 7 -10.62 2.84 -4.88
C LEU A 7 -9.54 3.93 -4.89
N LEU A 8 -8.40 3.71 -5.56
CA LEU A 8 -7.36 4.74 -5.66
C LEU A 8 -7.84 5.99 -6.39
N LEU A 9 -8.57 5.84 -7.51
CA LEU A 9 -9.17 6.98 -8.20
C LEU A 9 -10.06 7.81 -7.27
N ARG A 10 -10.86 7.14 -6.43
CA ARG A 10 -11.67 7.82 -5.42
C ARG A 10 -10.78 8.56 -4.42
N LEU A 11 -9.77 7.92 -3.84
CA LEU A 11 -8.89 8.56 -2.86
C LEU A 11 -8.13 9.77 -3.42
N ILE A 12 -7.80 9.76 -4.72
CA ILE A 12 -7.06 10.83 -5.38
C ILE A 12 -7.96 12.02 -5.75
N HIS A 13 -9.18 11.76 -6.23
CA HIS A 13 -10.02 12.80 -6.84
C HIS A 13 -11.19 13.27 -5.96
N ASP A 14 -11.59 12.50 -4.94
CA ASP A 14 -12.68 12.88 -4.05
C ASP A 14 -12.14 13.85 -2.97
N PRO A 15 -12.57 15.12 -2.95
CA PRO A 15 -12.07 16.12 -2.00
C PRO A 15 -12.41 15.81 -0.54
N GLY A 16 -13.31 14.84 -0.28
CA GLY A 16 -13.57 14.33 1.06
C GLY A 16 -12.45 13.48 1.63
N TYR A 17 -11.45 13.10 0.81
CA TYR A 17 -10.30 12.32 1.25
C TYR A 17 -9.03 13.15 1.26
N ASP A 18 -8.30 13.04 2.36
CA ASP A 18 -6.92 13.48 2.47
C ASP A 18 -5.98 12.33 2.08
N LEU A 19 -5.32 12.45 0.93
CA LEU A 19 -4.47 11.41 0.36
C LEU A 19 -3.23 11.13 1.24
N SER A 20 -2.78 12.07 2.07
CA SER A 20 -1.66 11.84 3.00
C SER A 20 -1.98 10.77 4.06
N LYS A 21 -3.26 10.51 4.31
CA LYS A 21 -3.75 9.48 5.24
C LYS A 21 -3.85 8.10 4.59
N ALA A 22 -3.63 7.99 3.28
CA ALA A 22 -3.66 6.74 2.57
C ALA A 22 -2.27 6.08 2.53
N SER A 23 -2.24 4.76 2.56
CA SER A 23 -1.03 3.98 2.31
C SER A 23 -1.32 2.77 1.43
N ILE A 24 -0.41 2.47 0.52
CA ILE A 24 -0.57 1.46 -0.51
C ILE A 24 0.59 0.47 -0.40
N GLU A 25 0.25 -0.80 -0.19
CA GLU A 25 1.20 -1.90 -0.24
C GLU A 25 1.19 -2.54 -1.63
N TYR A 26 2.37 -2.77 -2.19
CA TYR A 26 2.53 -3.37 -3.50
C TYR A 26 3.70 -4.34 -3.55
N LEU A 27 3.64 -5.27 -4.52
CA LEU A 27 4.72 -6.21 -4.78
C LEU A 27 5.89 -5.51 -5.50
N ASP A 28 7.07 -5.50 -4.89
CA ASP A 28 8.33 -4.97 -5.44
C ASP A 28 9.39 -6.08 -5.49
N ARG A 29 9.55 -6.71 -6.66
CA ARG A 29 10.51 -7.81 -6.86
C ARG A 29 11.93 -7.24 -6.87
N GLY A 30 12.57 -7.25 -5.71
CA GLY A 30 13.86 -6.60 -5.46
C GLY A 30 13.99 -5.98 -4.06
N ALA A 31 12.88 -5.84 -3.33
CA ALA A 31 12.88 -5.48 -1.92
C ALA A 31 13.00 -6.73 -1.03
N SER A 32 13.57 -6.60 0.17
CA SER A 32 13.55 -7.66 1.17
C SER A 32 12.09 -8.02 1.50
N GLY A 33 11.67 -9.25 1.20
CA GLY A 33 10.28 -9.70 1.38
C GLY A 33 9.34 -9.40 0.21
N ASP A 34 9.85 -8.89 -0.92
CA ASP A 34 9.11 -8.59 -2.17
C ASP A 34 7.95 -7.59 -2.01
N ILE A 35 7.89 -6.83 -0.92
CA ILE A 35 6.81 -5.89 -0.61
C ILE A 35 7.41 -4.51 -0.36
N SER A 36 6.68 -3.49 -0.78
CA SER A 36 6.99 -2.10 -0.46
C SER A 36 5.70 -1.33 -0.15
N LEU A 37 5.86 -0.31 0.68
CA LEU A 37 4.79 0.60 1.09
C LEU A 37 5.07 1.99 0.49
N VAL A 38 4.02 2.63 -0.02
CA VAL A 38 4.07 4.03 -0.44
C VAL A 38 2.94 4.80 0.22
N LYS A 39 3.21 6.05 0.63
CA LYS A 39 2.18 6.95 1.12
C LYS A 39 1.41 7.56 -0.03
N GLY A 40 0.15 7.91 0.20
CA GLY A 40 -0.66 8.55 -0.83
C GLY A 40 -0.08 9.91 -1.29
N GLU A 41 0.57 10.66 -0.40
CA GLU A 41 1.21 11.95 -0.75
C GLU A 41 2.35 11.81 -1.79
N ASP A 42 2.92 10.62 -1.93
CA ASP A 42 3.97 10.32 -2.91
C ASP A 42 3.40 9.86 -4.25
N ILE A 43 2.07 9.66 -4.37
CA ILE A 43 1.42 9.32 -5.63
C ILE A 43 1.35 10.57 -6.51
N ILE A 44 1.97 10.47 -7.69
CA ILE A 44 2.00 11.54 -8.68
C ILE A 44 0.77 11.43 -9.60
N SER A 45 0.50 10.23 -10.11
CA SER A 45 -0.59 9.99 -11.06
C SER A 45 -1.05 8.53 -11.02
N LEU A 46 -2.25 8.30 -11.57
CA LEU A 46 -2.83 6.97 -11.74
C LEU A 46 -3.50 6.86 -13.12
N GLU A 47 -2.73 6.46 -14.11
CA GLU A 47 -3.16 6.42 -15.51
C GLU A 47 -2.94 5.04 -16.12
N SER A 48 -3.87 4.60 -16.98
CA SER A 48 -3.73 3.37 -17.77
C SER A 48 -3.38 2.10 -16.96
N GLY A 49 -3.80 2.05 -15.68
CA GLY A 49 -3.47 0.93 -14.78
C GLY A 49 -2.05 0.96 -14.21
N ILE A 50 -1.37 2.10 -14.28
CA ILE A 50 -0.06 2.36 -13.69
C ILE A 50 -0.19 3.45 -12.63
N MET A 51 0.35 3.19 -11.44
CA MET A 51 0.49 4.16 -10.36
C MET A 51 1.91 4.72 -10.39
N GLU A 52 2.05 6.01 -10.62
CA GLU A 52 3.34 6.70 -10.59
C GLU A 52 3.60 7.25 -9.20
N ILE A 53 4.78 6.95 -8.66
CA ILE A 53 5.14 7.39 -7.31
C ILE A 53 6.50 8.09 -7.29
N ARG A 54 6.61 9.08 -6.42
CA ARG A 54 7.89 9.71 -6.05
C ARG A 54 8.72 8.73 -5.24
N SER A 55 10.02 8.70 -5.48
CA SER A 55 11.01 7.94 -4.70
C SER A 55 12.35 8.69 -4.75
N ASP A 56 13.22 8.44 -3.77
CA ASP A 56 14.42 9.23 -3.48
C ASP A 56 15.34 9.50 -4.68
N LEU A 57 15.42 8.54 -5.62
CA LEU A 57 16.33 8.61 -6.76
C LEU A 57 15.63 8.85 -8.10
N LYS A 58 14.40 8.35 -8.26
CA LYS A 58 13.63 8.42 -9.52
C LYS A 58 12.16 8.09 -9.29
N THR A 59 11.31 8.59 -10.18
CA THR A 59 9.90 8.15 -10.26
C THR A 59 9.83 6.64 -10.53
N LYS A 60 8.98 5.94 -9.78
CA LYS A 60 8.67 4.52 -10.01
C LYS A 60 7.28 4.38 -10.62
N PHE A 61 7.13 3.36 -11.48
CA PHE A 61 5.89 3.03 -12.15
C PHE A 61 5.40 1.66 -11.66
N ILE A 62 4.30 1.66 -10.92
CA ILE A 62 3.78 0.47 -10.23
C ILE A 62 2.48 0.03 -10.90
N PRO A 63 2.46 -1.13 -11.60
CA PRO A 63 1.22 -1.64 -12.16
C PRO A 63 0.18 -1.97 -11.09
N ILE A 64 -1.08 -1.60 -11.31
CA ILE A 64 -2.17 -1.73 -10.31
C ILE A 64 -2.40 -3.18 -9.85
N HIS A 65 -2.07 -4.16 -10.68
CA HIS A 65 -2.24 -5.58 -10.37
C HIS A 65 -1.23 -6.07 -9.31
N ARG A 66 -0.19 -5.27 -9.04
CA ARG A 66 0.80 -5.50 -7.97
C ARG A 66 0.34 -4.99 -6.61
N ILE A 67 -0.70 -4.15 -6.56
CA ILE A 67 -1.26 -3.66 -5.31
C ILE A 67 -1.85 -4.85 -4.52
N ARG A 68 -1.52 -4.90 -3.23
CA ARG A 68 -1.95 -5.93 -2.29
C ARG A 68 -2.90 -5.39 -1.24
N ARG A 69 -2.69 -4.17 -0.78
CA ARG A 69 -3.55 -3.50 0.21
C ARG A 69 -3.59 -2.01 -0.02
N ILE A 70 -4.73 -1.42 0.29
CA ILE A 70 -4.94 0.02 0.40
C ILE A 70 -5.52 0.27 1.78
N SER A 71 -4.84 1.09 2.57
CA SER A 71 -5.27 1.49 3.90
C SER A 71 -5.53 3.00 3.95
N TYR A 72 -6.43 3.41 4.84
CA TYR A 72 -6.73 4.81 5.10
C TYR A 72 -6.80 5.02 6.61
N GLN A 73 -6.03 5.97 7.14
CA GLN A 73 -5.90 6.18 8.58
C GLN A 73 -5.50 4.90 9.36
N GLY A 74 -4.67 4.05 8.74
CA GLY A 74 -4.23 2.77 9.31
C GLY A 74 -5.19 1.60 9.10
N GLU A 75 -6.44 1.86 8.71
CA GLU A 75 -7.45 0.83 8.53
C GLU A 75 -7.49 0.30 7.09
N PRO A 76 -7.58 -1.03 6.87
CA PRO A 76 -7.68 -1.60 5.52
C PRO A 76 -9.00 -1.19 4.87
N LEU A 77 -8.94 -0.44 3.78
CA LEU A 77 -10.11 -0.17 2.92
C LEU A 77 -10.27 -1.22 1.83
N TRP A 78 -9.17 -1.85 1.42
CA TRP A 78 -9.16 -2.90 0.41
C TRP A 78 -7.95 -3.80 0.56
N GLU A 79 -8.17 -5.10 0.40
CA GLU A 79 -7.13 -6.12 0.38
C GLU A 79 -7.39 -7.09 -0.77
N LYS A 80 -6.32 -7.53 -1.44
CA LYS A 80 -6.40 -8.56 -2.48
C LYS A 80 -6.74 -9.89 -1.81
N ARG A 81 -7.80 -10.57 -2.26
CA ARG A 81 -8.34 -11.77 -1.60
C ARG A 81 -7.36 -12.96 -1.45
N ASP A 82 -6.30 -13.03 -2.26
CA ASP A 82 -5.21 -14.01 -2.10
C ASP A 82 -4.16 -13.63 -1.03
N ALA A 83 -4.41 -12.60 -0.20
CA ALA A 83 -3.44 -12.09 0.78
C ALA A 83 -3.41 -12.86 2.12
N GLU A 84 -3.91 -14.09 2.19
CA GLU A 84 -3.91 -14.92 3.42
C GLU A 84 -2.51 -15.16 4.03
N ASN A 85 -1.42 -14.80 3.37
CA ASN A 85 -0.05 -15.01 3.85
C ASN A 85 0.71 -13.77 4.36
N PHE A 86 0.15 -12.55 4.34
CA PHE A 86 0.96 -11.33 4.51
C PHE A 86 0.75 -10.58 5.84
N GLY A 87 -0.45 -10.59 6.42
CA GLY A 87 -0.72 -9.97 7.72
C GLY A 87 -0.19 -10.75 8.94
N ALA A 88 0.26 -12.00 8.74
CA ALA A 88 0.71 -12.87 9.82
C ALA A 88 2.14 -12.52 10.32
N LYS A 89 2.98 -11.86 9.53
CA LYS A 89 4.37 -11.57 9.93
C LYS A 89 4.54 -10.32 10.78
N GLU A 90 3.64 -9.33 10.67
CA GLU A 90 3.74 -8.10 11.47
C GLU A 90 3.22 -8.29 12.91
N LYS A 91 2.28 -9.23 13.13
CA LYS A 91 1.87 -9.63 14.48
C LYS A 91 2.95 -10.42 15.23
N THR A 92 3.81 -11.17 14.53
CA THR A 92 4.93 -11.90 15.15
C THR A 92 6.07 -10.98 15.56
N ALA A 93 6.33 -9.89 14.81
CA ALA A 93 7.37 -8.92 15.17
C ALA A 93 7.03 -8.13 16.44
N LYS A 94 5.75 -7.77 16.64
CA LYS A 94 5.30 -7.03 17.84
C LYS A 94 5.18 -7.92 19.08
N ALA A 95 4.87 -9.21 18.92
CA ALA A 95 4.80 -10.17 20.02
C ALA A 95 6.19 -10.53 20.61
N ASN A 96 7.26 -10.51 19.81
CA ASN A 96 8.62 -10.81 20.30
C ASN A 96 9.34 -9.60 20.92
N ALA A 97 8.92 -8.36 20.63
CA ALA A 97 9.50 -7.18 21.27
C ALA A 97 9.06 -7.02 22.74
N ASP A 98 7.85 -7.47 23.06
CA ASP A 98 7.29 -7.40 24.43
C ASP A 98 7.87 -8.49 25.35
N LEU A 99 8.40 -9.59 24.77
CA LEU A 99 8.93 -10.74 25.53
C LEU A 99 10.41 -10.61 25.94
N LEU A 100 11.12 -9.56 25.50
CA LEU A 100 12.55 -9.36 25.77
C LEU A 100 12.85 -8.23 26.77
N THR A 101 11.81 -7.70 27.44
CA THR A 101 11.94 -6.65 28.48
C THR A 101 11.42 -7.11 29.85
N GLN A 102 11.42 -8.42 30.13
CA GLN A 102 11.20 -8.96 31.48
C GLN A 102 12.37 -9.86 31.88
#